data_AF-A0A0D2I8U0-F1
#
_entry.id   AF-A0A0D2I8U0-F1
#
_cell.length_a   1.000
_cell.length_b   1.000
_cell.length_c   1.000
_cell.angle_alpha   90.00
_cell.angle_beta   90.00
_cell.angle_gamma   90.00
#
_symmetry.space_group_name_H-M   'P 1'
#
loop_
_entity.id
_entity.type
_entity.pdbx_description
1 polymer ?
#
loop_
_entity_poly.entity_id
_entity_poly.type
_entity_poly.pdbx_seq_one_letter_code
_entity_poly.pdbx_strand_id
1 'polypeptide(L)'
;MVYRGFKANSEQRLLSLFSEFYDNLGPNIEQTLLGATGFVTMDPVNVEAILSSRFNDIGFGPRRNSFWAFLGDGIFTRDGVPWKHSRELLRRQFVRMQYQSLEAFNEHVDNLVEAIRRAPDIIDLQPIFFRYTLDTKTALIFNQGT
;
A
#
# COMPACT_ATOMS: atom_id res chain seq x y z
N MET A 1 15.71 15.13 15.85
CA MET A 1 14.62 14.34 15.22
C MET A 1 15.01 13.76 13.87
N VAL A 2 15.53 14.59 12.93
CA VAL A 2 15.89 14.18 11.56
C VAL A 2 16.86 13.00 11.50
N TYR A 3 17.99 13.08 12.22
CA TYR A 3 18.98 12.00 12.28
C TYR A 3 18.39 10.68 12.82
N ARG A 4 17.55 10.75 13.88
CA ARG A 4 16.84 9.58 14.42
C ARG A 4 15.92 8.95 13.38
N GLY A 5 15.23 9.77 12.59
CA GLY A 5 14.40 9.31 11.47
C GLY A 5 15.19 8.57 10.41
N PHE A 6 16.30 9.16 9.92
CA PHE A 6 17.17 8.50 8.92
C PHE A 6 17.77 7.20 9.44
N LYS A 7 18.27 7.18 10.69
CA LYS A 7 18.84 5.98 11.31
C LYS A 7 17.79 4.88 11.49
N ALA A 8 16.59 5.22 11.97
CA ALA A 8 15.50 4.27 12.10
C ALA A 8 15.07 3.70 10.73
N ASN A 9 15.10 4.51 9.67
CA ASN A 9 14.83 4.04 8.32
C ASN A 9 15.88 3.03 7.82
N SER A 10 17.17 3.33 7.99
CA SER A 10 18.24 2.40 7.58
C SER A 10 18.21 1.09 8.37
N GLU A 11 17.72 1.12 9.61
CA GLU A 11 17.61 -0.05 10.48
C GLU A 11 16.24 -0.75 10.39
N GLN A 12 15.33 -0.31 9.49
CA GLN A 12 13.96 -0.83 9.35
C GLN A 12 13.09 -0.72 10.63
N ARG A 13 13.37 0.27 11.49
CA ARG A 13 12.67 0.50 12.77
C ARG A 13 11.79 1.76 12.76
N LEU A 14 11.36 2.22 11.59
CA LEU A 14 10.50 3.42 11.48
C LEU A 14 9.19 3.27 12.25
N LEU A 15 8.54 2.10 12.18
CA LEU A 15 7.30 1.86 12.91
C LEU A 15 7.50 2.01 14.42
N SER A 16 8.54 1.38 14.97
CA SER A 16 8.88 1.49 16.39
C SER A 16 9.18 2.94 16.79
N LEU A 17 9.86 3.70 15.94
CA LEU A 17 10.10 5.12 16.16
C LEU A 17 8.79 5.93 16.19
N PHE A 18 7.85 5.65 15.27
CA PHE A 18 6.56 6.32 15.27
C PHE A 18 5.73 5.97 16.51
N SER A 19 5.70 4.70 16.93
CA SER A 19 5.05 4.29 18.18
C SER A 19 5.62 5.05 19.38
N GLU A 20 6.95 5.16 19.50
CA GLU A 20 7.58 5.91 20.58
C GLU A 20 7.14 7.38 20.59
N PHE A 21 6.96 8.02 19.42
CA PHE A 21 6.46 9.38 19.37
C PHE A 21 5.03 9.50 19.89
N TYR A 22 4.15 8.56 19.54
CA TYR A 22 2.78 8.59 20.02
C TYR A 22 2.67 8.32 21.53
N ASP A 23 3.48 7.40 22.05
CA ASP A 23 3.51 7.08 23.49
C ASP A 23 3.93 8.31 24.33
N ASN A 24 4.80 9.16 23.78
CA ASN A 24 5.37 10.30 24.51
C ASN A 24 4.67 11.65 24.22
N LEU A 25 4.16 11.86 23.02
CA LEU A 25 3.63 13.15 22.56
C LEU A 25 2.11 13.15 22.41
N GLY A 26 1.48 11.96 22.45
CA GLY A 26 0.06 11.79 22.26
C GLY A 26 -0.33 11.54 20.80
N PRO A 27 -1.64 11.41 20.52
CA PRO A 27 -2.14 10.85 19.26
C PRO A 27 -2.08 11.82 18.08
N ASN A 28 -1.78 13.10 18.30
CA ASN A 28 -1.77 14.16 17.29
C ASN A 28 -0.46 14.93 17.39
N ILE A 29 0.37 14.87 16.35
CA ILE A 29 1.74 15.37 16.37
C ILE A 29 1.95 16.31 15.19
N GLU A 30 2.42 17.53 15.49
CA GLU A 30 3.00 18.43 14.50
C GLU A 30 4.50 18.12 14.35
N GLN A 31 4.95 17.95 13.11
CA GLN A 31 6.35 17.69 12.80
C GLN A 31 6.87 18.67 11.77
N THR A 32 7.89 19.44 12.13
CA THR A 32 8.67 20.24 11.18
C THR A 32 9.94 19.49 10.78
N LEU A 33 10.06 19.17 9.49
CA LEU A 33 11.20 18.51 8.90
C LEU A 33 11.73 19.33 7.72
N LEU A 34 13.01 19.73 7.79
CA LEU A 34 13.70 20.46 6.71
C LEU A 34 12.91 21.70 6.21
N GLY A 35 12.24 22.40 7.13
CA GLY A 35 11.44 23.60 6.82
C GLY A 35 10.00 23.34 6.36
N ALA A 36 9.61 22.07 6.18
CA ALA A 36 8.24 21.68 5.90
C ALA A 36 7.55 21.19 7.19
N THR A 37 6.37 21.72 7.47
CA THR A 37 5.52 21.24 8.58
C THR A 37 4.48 20.28 8.04
N GLY A 38 4.34 19.13 8.71
CA GLY A 38 3.29 18.15 8.49
C GLY A 38 2.64 17.74 9.81
N PHE A 39 1.47 17.13 9.69
CA PHE A 39 0.72 16.61 10.83
C PHE A 39 0.59 15.10 10.69
N VAL A 40 0.80 14.39 11.81
CA VAL A 40 0.64 12.94 11.89
C VAL A 40 -0.32 12.63 13.01
N THR A 41 -1.24 11.69 12.78
CA THR A 41 -2.30 11.36 13.73
C THR A 41 -2.55 9.86 13.81
N MET A 42 -2.82 9.38 15.02
CA MET A 42 -3.43 8.08 15.32
C MET A 42 -4.77 8.23 16.05
N ASP A 43 -5.29 9.45 16.15
CA ASP A 43 -6.60 9.73 16.74
C ASP A 43 -7.71 9.17 15.84
N PRO A 44 -8.54 8.22 16.31
CA PRO A 44 -9.59 7.62 15.50
C PRO A 44 -10.53 8.63 14.84
N VAL A 45 -10.80 9.76 15.50
CA VAL A 45 -11.68 10.81 14.96
C VAL A 45 -11.03 11.49 13.75
N ASN A 46 -9.72 11.77 13.83
CA ASN A 46 -8.98 12.36 12.72
C ASN A 46 -8.77 11.36 11.58
N VAL A 47 -8.52 10.09 11.91
CA VAL A 47 -8.44 9.00 10.91
C VAL A 47 -9.76 8.84 10.17
N GLU A 48 -10.89 8.87 10.87
CA GLU A 48 -12.23 8.85 10.26
C GLU A 48 -12.47 10.07 9.38
N ALA A 49 -12.09 11.27 9.85
CA ALA A 49 -12.21 12.49 9.07
C ALA A 49 -11.42 12.40 7.75
N ILE A 50 -10.16 11.94 7.81
CA ILE A 50 -9.28 11.81 6.64
C ILE A 50 -9.80 10.75 5.66
N LEU A 51 -10.25 9.60 6.16
CA LEU A 51 -10.58 8.44 5.32
C LEU A 51 -12.06 8.38 4.91
N SER A 52 -12.95 9.14 5.57
CA SER A 52 -14.39 9.04 5.36
C SER A 52 -15.13 10.37 5.48
N SER A 53 -15.34 10.91 6.69
CA SER A 53 -16.34 11.95 6.93
C SER A 53 -15.99 13.31 6.32
N ARG A 54 -14.69 13.58 6.12
CA ARG A 54 -14.16 14.77 5.44
C ARG A 54 -13.23 14.42 4.27
N PHE A 55 -13.48 13.28 3.62
CA PHE A 55 -12.62 12.77 2.55
C PHE A 55 -12.37 13.79 1.42
N ASN A 56 -13.37 14.61 1.07
CA ASN A 56 -13.23 15.60 -0.01
C ASN A 56 -12.34 16.80 0.39
N ASP A 57 -12.08 17.00 1.68
CA ASP A 57 -11.25 18.10 2.18
C ASP A 57 -9.76 17.72 2.16
N ILE A 58 -9.44 16.42 2.03
CA ILE A 58 -8.08 15.88 2.14
C ILE A 58 -7.62 15.28 0.82
N GLY A 59 -6.57 15.87 0.23
CA GLY A 59 -5.92 15.37 -0.98
C GLY A 59 -4.71 14.49 -0.71
N PHE A 60 -4.06 13.99 -1.77
CA PHE A 60 -2.84 13.19 -1.64
C PHE A 60 -1.56 14.00 -1.33
N GLY A 61 -1.65 15.33 -1.37
CA GLY A 61 -0.53 16.22 -1.10
C GLY A 61 0.68 15.94 -2.02
N PRO A 62 1.90 15.82 -1.47
CA PRO A 62 3.12 15.71 -2.28
C PRO A 62 3.27 14.37 -3.01
N ARG A 63 2.39 13.39 -2.78
CA ARG A 63 2.44 12.05 -3.39
C ARG A 63 2.57 12.12 -4.92
N ARG A 64 1.82 13.02 -5.57
CA ARG A 64 1.91 13.17 -7.02
C ARG A 64 3.34 13.49 -7.47
N ASN A 65 4.00 14.44 -6.81
CA ASN A 65 5.35 14.86 -7.18
C ASN A 65 6.36 13.71 -7.03
N SER A 66 6.16 12.83 -6.04
CA SER A 66 7.05 11.69 -5.80
C SER A 66 6.82 10.51 -6.75
N PHE A 67 5.56 10.24 -7.14
CA PHE A 67 5.22 9.00 -7.85
C PHE A 67 4.83 9.18 -9.32
N TRP A 68 4.55 10.41 -9.76
CA TRP A 68 4.04 10.65 -11.12
C TRP A 68 5.02 10.23 -12.23
N ALA A 69 6.33 10.43 -12.04
CA ALA A 69 7.33 10.05 -13.05
C ALA A 69 7.32 8.55 -13.38
N PHE A 70 6.88 7.70 -12.43
CA PHE A 70 6.79 6.26 -12.61
C PHE A 70 5.37 5.79 -12.94
N LEU A 71 4.36 6.32 -12.23
CA LEU A 71 2.97 5.84 -12.32
C LEU A 71 2.07 6.64 -13.27
N GLY A 72 2.54 7.78 -13.78
CA GLY A 72 1.75 8.68 -14.61
C GLY A 72 0.50 9.19 -13.89
N ASP A 73 -0.56 9.47 -14.64
CA ASP A 73 -1.86 9.84 -14.11
C ASP A 73 -2.72 8.61 -13.81
N GLY A 74 -3.13 8.45 -12.54
CA GLY A 74 -3.99 7.35 -12.16
C GLY A 74 -4.43 7.40 -10.70
N ILE A 75 -4.95 6.28 -10.21
CA ILE A 75 -5.55 6.16 -8.87
C ILE A 75 -4.57 6.48 -7.72
N PHE A 76 -3.26 6.43 -7.94
CA PHE A 76 -2.24 6.71 -6.93
C PHE A 76 -1.67 8.13 -6.97
N THR A 77 -1.92 8.89 -8.04
CA THR A 77 -1.22 10.16 -8.33
C THR A 77 -2.16 11.33 -8.62
N ARG A 78 -3.46 11.09 -8.72
CA ARG A 78 -4.51 12.10 -8.87
C ARG A 78 -5.46 12.00 -7.69
N ASP A 79 -6.04 13.13 -7.29
CA ASP A 79 -7.14 13.25 -6.32
C ASP A 79 -8.41 13.77 -7.00
N GLY A 80 -9.49 13.94 -6.24
CA GLY A 80 -10.76 14.53 -6.70
C GLY A 80 -11.46 13.73 -7.81
N VAL A 81 -12.03 14.45 -8.79
CA VAL A 81 -12.80 13.86 -9.90
C VAL A 81 -11.97 12.86 -10.74
N PRO A 82 -10.72 13.16 -11.14
CA PRO A 82 -9.88 12.19 -11.84
C PRO A 82 -9.66 10.89 -11.05
N TRP A 83 -9.40 10.98 -9.74
CA TRP A 83 -9.27 9.80 -8.88
C TRP A 83 -10.55 8.97 -8.85
N LYS A 84 -11.70 9.63 -8.67
CA LYS A 84 -13.02 8.97 -8.64
C LYS A 84 -13.27 8.23 -9.96
N HIS A 85 -12.90 8.81 -11.09
CA HIS A 85 -13.01 8.17 -12.39
C HIS A 85 -12.12 6.92 -12.49
N SER A 86 -10.83 7.02 -12.13
CA SER A 86 -9.92 5.85 -12.11
C SER A 86 -10.42 4.74 -11.16
N ARG A 87 -10.96 5.12 -10.00
CA ARG A 87 -11.52 4.17 -9.02
C ARG A 87 -12.76 3.47 -9.55
N GLU A 88 -13.64 4.16 -10.26
CA GLU A 88 -14.83 3.55 -10.86
C GLU A 88 -14.48 2.56 -11.97
N LEU A 89 -13.45 2.86 -12.77
CA LEU A 89 -12.92 1.90 -13.75
C LEU A 89 -12.41 0.62 -13.08
N LEU A 90 -11.58 0.76 -12.04
CA LEU A 90 -11.07 -0.39 -11.29
C LEU A 90 -12.18 -1.17 -10.58
N ARG A 91 -13.14 -0.48 -9.97
CA ARG A 91 -14.30 -1.13 -9.32
C ARG A 91 -15.04 -2.02 -10.30
N ARG A 92 -15.31 -1.54 -11.53
CA ARG A 92 -15.97 -2.34 -12.57
C ARG A 92 -15.13 -3.54 -12.99
N GLN A 93 -13.82 -3.38 -13.12
CA GLN A 93 -12.88 -4.49 -13.39
C GLN A 93 -12.99 -5.56 -12.30
N PHE A 94 -12.89 -5.17 -11.02
CA PHE A 94 -12.95 -6.09 -9.88
C PHE A 94 -14.30 -6.81 -9.78
N VAL A 95 -15.42 -6.12 -10.02
CA VAL A 95 -16.74 -6.78 -10.03
C VAL A 95 -16.78 -7.84 -11.12
N ARG A 96 -16.25 -7.55 -12.32
CA ARG A 96 -16.14 -8.57 -13.39
C ARG A 96 -15.31 -9.77 -12.95
N MET A 97 -14.20 -9.54 -12.25
CA MET A 97 -13.32 -10.58 -11.74
C MET A 97 -13.96 -11.46 -10.66
N GLN A 98 -14.87 -10.94 -9.84
CA GLN A 98 -15.60 -11.75 -8.86
C GLN A 98 -16.46 -12.84 -9.52
N TYR A 99 -16.84 -12.65 -10.79
CA TYR A 99 -17.57 -13.64 -11.59
C TYR A 99 -16.65 -14.43 -12.53
N GLN A 100 -15.35 -14.16 -12.55
CA GLN A 100 -14.39 -14.99 -13.27
C GLN A 100 -14.13 -16.27 -12.49
N SER A 101 -13.90 -17.36 -13.23
CA SER A 101 -13.61 -18.67 -12.64
C SER A 101 -12.39 -18.60 -11.73
N LEU A 102 -12.51 -19.20 -10.55
CA LEU A 102 -11.37 -19.38 -9.63
C LEU A 102 -10.26 -20.27 -10.23
N GLU A 103 -10.54 -20.94 -11.35
CA GLU A 103 -9.55 -21.72 -12.11
C GLU A 103 -8.32 -20.90 -12.50
N ALA A 104 -8.47 -19.58 -12.70
CA ALA A 104 -7.34 -18.69 -12.99
C ALA A 104 -6.30 -18.63 -11.86
N PHE A 105 -6.65 -19.06 -10.64
CA PHE A 105 -5.73 -19.12 -9.51
C PHE A 105 -5.13 -20.50 -9.28
N ASN A 106 -5.70 -21.56 -9.87
CA ASN A 106 -5.29 -22.94 -9.57
C ASN A 106 -3.81 -23.16 -9.87
N GLU A 107 -3.35 -22.74 -11.04
CA GLU A 107 -1.95 -22.87 -11.43
C GLU A 107 -1.00 -22.15 -10.45
N HIS A 108 -1.34 -20.92 -10.05
CA HIS A 108 -0.52 -20.16 -9.09
C HIS A 108 -0.52 -20.79 -7.69
N VAL A 109 -1.63 -21.38 -7.26
CA VAL A 109 -1.71 -22.14 -6.00
C VAL A 109 -0.91 -23.43 -6.08
N ASP A 110 -0.99 -24.16 -7.19
CA ASP A 110 -0.22 -25.38 -7.43
C ASP A 110 1.29 -25.07 -7.43
N ASN A 111 1.69 -23.99 -8.10
CA ASN A 111 3.08 -23.50 -8.11
C ASN A 111 3.57 -23.13 -6.70
N LEU A 112 2.72 -22.51 -5.88
CA LEU A 112 3.02 -22.20 -4.48
C LEU A 112 3.20 -23.47 -3.64
N VAL A 113 2.27 -24.43 -3.74
CA VAL A 113 2.32 -25.70 -3.00
C VAL A 113 3.55 -26.52 -3.41
N GLU A 114 3.85 -26.58 -4.70
CA GLU A 114 5.01 -27.30 -5.21
C GLU A 114 6.33 -26.64 -4.77
N ALA A 115 6.40 -25.30 -4.76
CA ALA A 115 7.56 -24.58 -4.24
C ALA A 115 7.81 -24.90 -2.75
N ILE A 116 6.74 -25.05 -1.96
CA ILE A 116 6.82 -25.44 -0.54
C ILE A 116 7.25 -26.91 -0.42
N ARG A 117 6.68 -27.83 -1.21
CA ARG A 117 7.00 -29.27 -1.16
C ARG A 117 8.44 -29.59 -1.54
N ARG A 118 9.02 -28.86 -2.48
CA ARG A 118 10.39 -29.07 -2.95
C ARG A 118 11.46 -28.47 -2.04
N ALA A 119 11.05 -27.58 -1.16
CA ALA A 119 11.98 -26.86 -0.32
C ALA A 119 12.46 -27.76 0.84
N PRO A 120 13.73 -27.60 1.28
CA PRO A 120 14.29 -28.40 2.38
C PRO A 120 13.57 -28.09 3.70
N ASP A 121 13.88 -28.82 4.78
CA ASP A 121 13.24 -28.73 6.11
C ASP A 121 12.74 -27.33 6.51
N ILE A 122 13.64 -26.34 6.60
CA ILE A 122 13.29 -24.95 6.93
C ILE A 122 13.36 -24.07 5.69
N ILE A 123 12.29 -23.31 5.44
CA ILE A 123 12.09 -22.53 4.22
C ILE A 123 11.68 -21.10 4.57
N ASP A 124 12.19 -20.12 3.81
CA ASP A 124 11.70 -18.75 3.89
C ASP A 124 10.48 -18.58 2.97
N LEU A 125 9.30 -18.39 3.58
CA LEU A 125 8.04 -18.22 2.87
C LEU A 125 7.87 -16.82 2.25
N GLN A 126 8.59 -15.81 2.73
CA GLN A 126 8.44 -14.44 2.26
C GLN A 126 8.65 -14.29 0.74
N PRO A 127 9.75 -14.78 0.13
CA PRO A 127 9.94 -14.69 -1.33
C PRO A 127 8.90 -15.51 -2.10
N ILE A 128 8.42 -16.63 -1.53
CA ILE A 128 7.44 -17.50 -2.18
C ILE A 128 6.07 -16.80 -2.22
N PHE A 129 5.62 -16.20 -1.11
CA PHE A 129 4.39 -15.42 -1.07
C PHE A 129 4.46 -14.15 -1.90
N PHE A 130 5.62 -13.50 -1.97
CA PHE A 130 5.82 -12.36 -2.86
C PHE A 130 5.59 -12.76 -4.32
N ARG A 131 6.21 -13.86 -4.77
CA ARG A 131 6.05 -14.37 -6.14
C ARG A 131 4.61 -14.78 -6.41
N TYR A 132 4.00 -15.58 -5.54
CA TYR A 132 2.58 -15.95 -5.66
C TYR A 132 1.66 -14.73 -5.80
N THR A 133 1.87 -13.71 -4.98
CA THR A 133 1.07 -12.48 -5.01
C THR A 133 1.29 -11.70 -6.32
N LEU A 134 2.51 -11.66 -6.82
CA LEU A 134 2.85 -10.99 -8.07
C LEU A 134 2.23 -11.72 -9.28
N ASP A 135 2.42 -13.04 -9.38
CA ASP A 135 1.91 -13.87 -10.48
C ASP A 135 0.38 -13.75 -10.54
N THR A 136 -0.27 -13.95 -9.39
CA THR A 136 -1.72 -13.85 -9.25
C THR A 136 -2.23 -12.46 -9.65
N LYS A 137 -1.62 -11.38 -9.15
CA LYS A 137 -2.07 -10.01 -9.49
C LYS A 137 -1.84 -9.69 -10.97
N THR A 138 -0.75 -10.17 -11.55
CA THR A 138 -0.40 -9.93 -12.95
C THR A 138 -1.37 -10.66 -13.87
N ALA A 139 -1.65 -11.94 -13.60
CA ALA A 139 -2.65 -12.71 -14.33
C ALA A 139 -4.05 -12.08 -14.25
N LEU A 140 -4.43 -11.61 -13.06
CA LEU A 140 -5.70 -10.90 -12.86
C LEU A 140 -5.80 -9.58 -13.63
N ILE A 141 -4.74 -8.78 -13.65
CA ILE A 141 -4.76 -7.45 -14.28
C ILE A 141 -4.68 -7.56 -15.81
N PHE A 142 -3.87 -8.47 -16.34
CA PHE A 142 -3.59 -8.59 -17.78
C PHE A 142 -4.38 -9.69 -18.47
N ASN A 143 -5.11 -10.54 -17.73
CA ASN A 143 -5.80 -11.72 -18.26
C ASN A 143 -4.84 -12.62 -19.07
N GLN A 144 -3.61 -12.77 -18.60
CA GLN A 144 -2.57 -13.62 -19.17
C GLN A 144 -2.17 -14.66 -18.12
N GLY A 145 -2.37 -15.94 -18.44
CA GLY A 145 -1.70 -17.04 -17.72
C GLY A 145 -0.26 -17.15 -18.21
N THR A 146 0.67 -17.45 -17.31
CA THR A 146 2.09 -17.69 -17.61
C THR A 146 2.34 -19.13 -17.98
#